data_AF-A0A1F9PA79-F1
#
_entry.id   AF-A0A1F9PA79-F1
#
_cell.length_a   1.000
_cell.length_b   1.000
_cell.length_c   1.000
_cell.angle_alpha   90.00
_cell.angle_beta   90.00
_cell.angle_gamma   90.00
#
_symmetry.space_group_name_H-M   'P 1'
#
loop_
_entity.id
_entity.type
_entity.pdbx_description
1 polymer ?
#
loop_
_entity_poly.entity_id
_entity_poly.type
_entity_poly.pdbx_seq_one_letter_code
_entity_poly.pdbx_strand_id
1 'polypeptide(L)'
;MALQPRKRANISLLVPFLVIALVFGVILWQKYRASREVSPVPQMQQLGGKRTAVLFFVADGTRLAREAREVGPCADTVVCLEDVLEELVNGPVGEFDEALPEGSVINTVRIDGDLASVDLNRTFSAALPSGSSAEMLAVYSIVDTITVNFPQIARVKLTIEGNDKALLQHLDLSDPLVPDYTLEQPLQADSDSVPPPSKKNKLDNQDK
;
A
#
# COMPACT_ATOMS: atom_id res chain seq x y z
N MET A 1 -6.30 75.76 41.04
CA MET A 1 -6.00 75.03 39.79
C MET A 1 -4.81 74.11 40.04
N ALA A 2 -5.00 72.79 40.04
CA ALA A 2 -3.91 71.82 39.99
C ALA A 2 -4.39 70.58 39.24
N LEU A 3 -3.59 70.18 38.25
CA LEU A 3 -3.89 69.27 37.14
C LEU A 3 -3.84 67.78 37.53
N GLN A 4 -4.73 66.97 36.95
CA GLN A 4 -4.70 65.50 37.01
C GLN A 4 -3.56 64.89 36.17
N PRO A 5 -2.96 63.76 36.59
CA PRO A 5 -2.05 62.97 35.74
C PRO A 5 -2.81 61.94 34.88
N ARG A 6 -2.54 61.95 33.56
CA ARG A 6 -3.00 60.93 32.59
C ARG A 6 -2.13 59.67 32.66
N LYS A 7 -2.77 58.48 32.73
CA LYS A 7 -2.13 57.17 32.52
C LYS A 7 -1.51 57.10 31.11
N ARG A 8 -0.21 56.85 31.02
CA ARG A 8 0.47 56.50 29.76
C ARG A 8 0.33 55.00 29.55
N ALA A 9 -0.29 54.60 28.44
CA ALA A 9 -0.37 53.20 28.04
C ALA A 9 0.97 52.77 27.40
N ASN A 10 1.45 51.60 27.79
CA ASN A 10 2.77 51.07 27.45
C ASN A 10 2.80 50.54 26.01
N ILE A 11 3.09 51.41 25.04
CA ILE A 11 3.28 51.07 23.61
C ILE A 11 4.55 50.22 23.36
N SER A 12 5.39 50.00 24.38
CA SER A 12 6.70 49.36 24.22
C SER A 12 6.68 47.85 23.93
N LEU A 13 5.56 47.14 24.17
CA LEU A 13 5.46 45.68 23.99
C LEU A 13 4.79 45.27 22.67
N LEU A 14 4.05 46.20 22.03
CA LEU A 14 3.40 45.95 20.75
C LEU A 14 4.39 45.94 19.58
N VAL A 15 5.42 46.79 19.64
CA VAL A 15 6.46 46.89 18.60
C VAL A 15 7.24 45.58 18.44
N PRO A 16 7.80 44.94 19.50
CA PRO A 16 8.50 43.66 19.32
C PRO A 16 7.57 42.53 18.90
N PHE A 17 6.31 42.51 19.35
CA PHE A 17 5.33 41.51 18.92
C PHE A 17 5.01 41.62 17.43
N LEU A 18 4.84 42.83 16.91
CA LEU A 18 4.60 43.09 15.49
C LEU A 18 5.79 42.66 14.63
N VAL A 19 7.02 42.90 15.10
CA VAL A 19 8.25 42.46 14.43
C VAL A 19 8.33 40.93 14.38
N ILE A 20 8.04 40.24 15.49
CA ILE A 20 8.03 38.77 15.55
C ILE A 20 6.97 38.20 14.61
N ALA A 21 5.76 38.76 14.60
CA ALA A 21 4.68 38.32 13.72
C ALA A 21 5.04 38.51 12.24
N LEU A 22 5.73 39.59 11.88
CA LEU A 22 6.21 39.84 10.51
C LEU A 22 7.27 38.81 10.10
N VAL A 23 8.22 38.49 10.98
CA VAL A 23 9.25 37.47 10.73
C VAL A 23 8.61 36.09 10.57
N PHE A 24 7.69 35.71 11.47
CA PHE A 24 6.95 34.45 11.35
C PHE A 24 6.12 34.38 10.07
N GLY A 25 5.45 35.47 9.70
CA GLY A 25 4.68 35.56 8.47
C GLY A 25 5.55 35.36 7.22
N VAL A 26 6.73 35.98 7.17
CA VAL A 26 7.70 35.81 6.07
C VAL A 26 8.25 34.38 6.02
N ILE A 27 8.58 33.77 7.15
CA ILE A 27 9.06 32.38 7.22
C ILE A 27 7.97 31.40 6.73
N LEU A 28 6.72 31.59 7.19
CA LEU A 28 5.60 30.76 6.74
C LEU A 28 5.31 30.96 5.26
N TRP A 29 5.42 32.19 4.75
CA TRP A 29 5.26 32.50 3.33
C TRP A 29 6.41 31.94 2.48
N GLN A 30 7.65 31.95 2.96
CA GLN A 30 8.79 31.28 2.31
C GLN A 30 8.54 29.78 2.21
N LYS A 31 8.09 29.15 3.31
CA LYS A 31 7.75 27.73 3.31
C LYS A 31 6.60 27.41 2.35
N TYR A 32 5.63 28.31 2.23
CA TYR A 32 4.50 28.17 1.31
C TYR A 32 4.88 28.39 -0.18
N ARG A 33 5.87 29.26 -0.47
CA ARG A 33 6.41 29.43 -1.84
C ARG A 33 7.30 28.26 -2.26
N ALA A 34 8.10 27.71 -1.35
CA ALA A 34 8.95 26.54 -1.62
C ALA A 34 8.13 25.30 -2.04
N SER A 35 6.89 25.15 -1.54
CA SER A 35 5.99 24.06 -1.96
C SER A 35 5.29 24.28 -3.32
N ARG A 36 5.48 25.43 -3.99
CA ARG A 36 4.87 25.74 -5.31
C ARG A 36 5.85 25.73 -6.48
N GLU A 37 7.16 25.61 -6.23
CA GLU A 37 8.11 25.29 -7.28
C GLU A 37 8.16 23.76 -7.41
N VAL A 38 7.30 23.23 -8.28
CA VAL A 38 7.50 21.90 -8.85
C VAL A 38 8.80 21.98 -9.63
N SER A 39 9.89 21.47 -9.05
CA SER A 39 11.15 21.31 -9.77
C SER A 39 10.88 20.58 -11.10
N PRO A 40 11.31 21.14 -12.25
CA PRO A 40 11.28 20.42 -13.51
C PRO A 40 12.28 19.26 -13.40
N VAL A 41 11.75 18.04 -13.33
CA VAL A 41 12.39 16.73 -13.55
C VAL A 41 13.88 16.66 -13.19
N PRO A 42 14.24 16.10 -12.02
CA PRO A 42 15.59 15.62 -11.78
C PRO A 42 15.93 14.49 -12.76
N GLN A 43 16.99 14.71 -13.53
CA GLN A 43 17.62 13.70 -14.40
C GLN A 43 18.07 12.47 -13.59
N MET A 44 17.98 11.29 -14.22
CA MET A 44 18.36 9.98 -13.68
C MET A 44 19.66 10.00 -12.87
N GLN A 45 19.49 9.92 -11.55
CA GLN A 45 20.40 9.23 -10.65
C GLN A 45 19.55 8.26 -9.82
N GLN A 46 19.03 7.20 -10.46
CA GLN A 46 18.47 6.05 -9.76
C GLN A 46 19.61 5.05 -9.52
N LEU A 47 20.56 5.45 -8.68
CA LEU A 47 21.48 4.54 -8.01
C LEU A 47 21.17 4.66 -6.52
N GLY A 48 20.07 4.02 -6.07
CA GLY A 48 19.67 3.98 -4.65
C GLY A 48 18.24 4.44 -4.31
N GLY A 49 17.27 4.35 -5.22
CA GLY A 49 15.87 4.62 -4.91
C GLY A 49 15.15 3.37 -4.42
N LYS A 50 14.53 3.44 -3.24
CA LYS A 50 13.51 2.45 -2.85
C LYS A 50 12.35 2.52 -3.84
N ARG A 51 11.74 1.37 -4.13
CA ARG A 51 10.53 1.25 -4.97
C ARG A 51 9.35 0.83 -4.11
N THR A 52 8.14 1.22 -4.48
CA THR A 52 6.92 0.74 -3.84
C THR A 52 6.36 -0.41 -4.65
N ALA A 53 6.28 -1.60 -4.03
CA ALA A 53 5.57 -2.75 -4.56
C ALA A 53 4.16 -2.83 -3.96
N VAL A 54 3.22 -3.44 -4.69
CA VAL A 54 1.88 -3.76 -4.22
C VAL A 54 1.79 -5.27 -4.00
N LEU A 55 1.59 -5.69 -2.76
CA LEU A 55 1.45 -7.09 -2.37
C LEU A 55 -0.02 -7.41 -2.12
N PHE A 56 -0.43 -8.63 -2.41
CA PHE A 56 -1.81 -9.10 -2.17
C PHE A 56 -1.87 -10.08 -1.01
N PHE A 57 -2.56 -9.70 0.07
CA PHE A 57 -2.76 -10.51 1.27
C PHE A 57 -4.23 -10.84 1.49
N VAL A 58 -4.54 -11.74 2.42
CA VAL A 58 -5.92 -12.16 2.68
C VAL A 58 -6.60 -11.16 3.63
N ALA A 59 -7.77 -10.66 3.24
CA ALA A 59 -8.47 -9.62 4.00
C ALA A 59 -9.42 -10.18 5.08
N ASP A 60 -10.25 -11.15 4.69
CA ASP A 60 -11.37 -11.67 5.49
C ASP A 60 -11.58 -13.18 5.29
N GLY A 61 -10.55 -13.88 4.80
CA GLY A 61 -10.61 -15.30 4.40
C GLY A 61 -11.35 -15.56 3.08
N THR A 62 -11.95 -14.53 2.45
CA THR A 62 -12.68 -14.68 1.19
C THR A 62 -12.15 -13.81 0.06
N ARG A 63 -11.39 -12.75 0.38
CA ARG A 63 -10.89 -11.77 -0.59
C ARG A 63 -9.45 -11.38 -0.35
N LEU A 64 -8.81 -10.87 -1.40
CA LEU A 64 -7.48 -10.29 -1.37
C LEU A 64 -7.52 -8.78 -1.12
N ALA A 65 -6.50 -8.26 -0.46
CA ALA A 65 -6.28 -6.85 -0.20
C ALA A 65 -4.89 -6.43 -0.61
N ARG A 66 -4.78 -5.18 -1.08
CA ARG A 66 -3.52 -4.56 -1.46
C ARG A 66 -2.81 -3.99 -0.24
N GLU A 67 -1.53 -4.33 -0.08
CA GLU A 67 -0.61 -3.70 0.85
C GLU A 67 0.57 -3.10 0.08
N ALA A 68 0.91 -1.84 0.35
CA ALA A 68 2.09 -1.21 -0.25
C ALA A 68 3.35 -1.52 0.57
N ARG A 69 4.42 -1.97 -0.10
CA ARG A 69 5.70 -2.33 0.52
C ARG A 69 6.85 -1.55 -0.11
N GLU A 70 7.70 -0.94 0.71
CA GLU A 70 8.98 -0.42 0.22
C GLU A 70 9.95 -1.57 -0.01
N VAL A 71 10.41 -1.73 -1.24
CA VAL A 71 11.42 -2.72 -1.61
C VAL A 71 12.70 -2.00 -2.06
N GLY A 72 13.84 -2.64 -1.83
CA GLY A 72 15.14 -2.12 -2.23
C GLY A 72 15.29 -1.94 -3.74
N PRO A 73 16.32 -1.20 -4.17
CA PRO A 73 16.71 -1.19 -5.58
C PRO A 73 17.23 -2.57 -5.99
N CYS A 74 16.93 -2.96 -7.22
CA CYS A 74 17.28 -4.25 -7.82
C CYS A 74 17.91 -4.03 -9.20
N ALA A 75 18.74 -4.97 -9.64
CA ALA A 75 19.58 -4.81 -10.83
C ALA A 75 18.82 -5.03 -12.15
N ASP A 76 17.90 -5.99 -12.17
CA ASP A 76 17.07 -6.34 -13.33
C ASP A 76 15.68 -6.83 -12.89
N THR A 77 14.79 -7.05 -13.86
CA THR A 77 13.40 -7.45 -13.61
C THR A 77 13.27 -8.76 -12.84
N VAL A 78 14.14 -9.76 -13.09
CA VAL A 78 14.05 -11.05 -12.41
C VAL A 78 14.39 -10.88 -10.94
N VAL A 79 15.50 -10.20 -10.64
CA VAL A 79 15.90 -9.88 -9.26
C VAL A 79 14.81 -9.05 -8.57
N CYS A 80 14.24 -8.07 -9.25
CA CYS A 80 13.15 -7.28 -8.69
C CYS A 80 11.91 -8.14 -8.36
N LEU A 81 11.59 -9.12 -9.20
CA LEU A 81 10.44 -10.00 -9.00
C LEU A 81 10.69 -10.95 -7.83
N GLU A 82 11.88 -11.52 -7.73
CA GLU A 82 12.32 -12.31 -6.57
C GLU A 82 12.17 -11.51 -5.27
N ASP A 83 12.72 -10.30 -5.20
CA ASP A 83 12.59 -9.43 -4.01
C ASP A 83 11.12 -9.14 -3.65
N VAL A 84 10.23 -8.97 -4.64
CA VAL A 84 8.79 -8.73 -4.37
C VAL A 84 8.12 -9.96 -3.78
N LEU A 85 8.42 -11.14 -4.33
CA LEU A 85 7.84 -12.38 -3.84
C LEU A 85 8.42 -12.78 -2.48
N GLU A 86 9.68 -12.46 -2.20
CA GLU A 86 10.23 -12.61 -0.85
C GLU A 86 9.47 -11.75 0.16
N GLU A 87 9.15 -10.49 -0.17
CA GLU A 87 8.31 -9.65 0.69
C GLU A 87 6.88 -10.19 0.85
N LEU A 88 6.33 -10.84 -0.18
CA LEU A 88 5.03 -11.53 -0.08
C LEU A 88 5.11 -12.73 0.87
N VAL A 89 6.18 -13.53 0.78
CA VAL A 89 6.44 -14.68 1.68
C VAL A 89 6.68 -14.23 3.12
N ASN A 90 7.32 -13.07 3.32
CA ASN A 90 7.51 -12.48 4.65
C ASN A 90 6.20 -12.06 5.33
N GLY A 91 5.10 -12.02 4.59
CA GLY A 91 3.77 -11.74 5.12
C GLY A 91 3.43 -10.25 5.25
N PRO A 92 2.16 -9.97 5.62
CA PRO A 92 1.67 -8.61 5.81
C PRO A 92 2.29 -7.94 7.03
N VAL A 93 2.40 -6.61 6.99
CA VAL A 93 2.78 -5.80 8.16
C VAL A 93 1.54 -5.19 8.83
N GLY A 94 0.44 -5.06 8.09
CA GLY A 94 -0.83 -4.53 8.58
C GLY A 94 -1.74 -5.58 9.23
N GLU A 95 -3.04 -5.37 9.05
CA GLU A 95 -4.12 -6.16 9.67
C GLU A 95 -4.56 -7.36 8.82
N PHE A 96 -3.88 -7.62 7.71
CA PHE A 96 -4.23 -8.71 6.79
C PHE A 96 -3.64 -10.04 7.26
N ASP A 97 -4.24 -11.13 6.81
CA ASP A 97 -3.75 -12.47 7.02
C ASP A 97 -2.74 -12.87 5.92
N GLU A 98 -1.82 -13.76 6.28
CA GLU A 98 -0.89 -14.38 5.34
C GLU A 98 -1.66 -15.11 4.22
N ALA A 99 -1.21 -14.91 2.98
CA ALA A 99 -1.76 -15.63 1.84
C ALA A 99 -1.03 -16.96 1.55
N LEU A 100 0.24 -17.06 1.98
CA LEU A 100 1.10 -18.22 1.75
C LEU A 100 1.31 -18.95 3.08
N PRO A 101 1.35 -20.30 3.09
CA PRO A 101 1.66 -21.03 4.32
C PRO A 101 3.06 -20.69 4.88
N GLU A 102 3.19 -20.72 6.20
CA GLU A 102 4.47 -20.58 6.89
C GLU A 102 5.50 -21.59 6.32
N GLY A 103 6.71 -21.10 6.03
CA GLY A 103 7.77 -21.91 5.44
C GLY A 103 7.65 -22.14 3.93
N SER A 104 6.75 -21.42 3.24
CA SER A 104 6.78 -21.30 1.78
C SER A 104 8.09 -20.66 1.32
N VAL A 105 8.67 -21.17 0.24
CA VAL A 105 9.93 -20.65 -0.34
C VAL A 105 9.79 -20.55 -1.84
N ILE A 106 10.27 -19.44 -2.40
CA ILE A 106 10.48 -19.28 -3.84
C ILE A 106 11.83 -19.91 -4.20
N ASN A 107 11.81 -21.00 -4.93
CA ASN A 107 13.04 -21.69 -5.34
C ASN A 107 13.71 -21.01 -6.54
N THR A 108 12.93 -20.68 -7.57
CA THR A 108 13.43 -20.01 -8.77
C THR A 108 12.37 -19.13 -9.42
N VAL A 109 12.80 -18.01 -10.00
CA VAL A 109 11.99 -17.19 -10.90
C VAL A 109 12.64 -17.15 -12.28
N ARG A 110 11.83 -17.26 -13.33
CA ARG A 110 12.26 -17.05 -14.72
C ARG A 110 11.25 -16.19 -15.45
N ILE A 111 11.70 -15.40 -16.42
CA ILE A 111 10.85 -14.60 -17.27
C ILE A 111 11.16 -14.93 -18.73
N ASP A 112 10.13 -15.27 -19.51
CA ASP A 112 10.20 -15.47 -20.95
C ASP A 112 9.07 -14.69 -21.64
N GLY A 113 9.42 -13.55 -22.24
CA GLY A 113 8.46 -12.64 -22.84
C GLY A 113 7.44 -12.11 -21.82
N ASP A 114 6.18 -12.52 -21.96
CA ASP A 114 5.05 -12.14 -21.11
C ASP A 114 4.75 -13.12 -19.97
N LEU A 115 5.55 -14.19 -19.85
CA LEU A 115 5.35 -15.28 -18.90
C LEU A 115 6.40 -15.23 -17.80
N ALA A 116 5.97 -15.16 -16.54
CA ALA A 116 6.80 -15.47 -15.39
C ALA A 116 6.60 -16.93 -14.98
N SER A 117 7.67 -17.66 -14.75
CA SER A 117 7.63 -19.00 -14.16
C SER A 117 8.22 -18.95 -12.75
N VAL A 118 7.42 -19.34 -11.75
CA VAL A 118 7.78 -19.31 -10.33
C VAL A 118 7.72 -20.72 -9.77
N ASP A 119 8.86 -21.22 -9.31
CA ASP A 119 8.94 -22.51 -8.63
C ASP A 119 8.88 -22.33 -7.12
N LEU A 120 8.00 -23.10 -6.48
CA LEU A 120 7.75 -23.08 -5.05
C LEU A 120 8.24 -24.39 -4.42
N ASN A 121 8.59 -24.34 -3.14
CA ASN A 121 8.82 -25.56 -2.37
C ASN A 121 7.52 -26.35 -2.12
N ARG A 122 7.66 -27.61 -1.68
CA ARG A 122 6.49 -28.47 -1.41
C ARG A 122 5.58 -27.94 -0.30
N THR A 123 6.12 -27.18 0.66
CA THR A 123 5.36 -26.60 1.78
C THR A 123 4.19 -25.76 1.29
N PHE A 124 4.39 -24.98 0.22
CA PHE A 124 3.32 -24.19 -0.40
C PHE A 124 2.07 -25.03 -0.67
N SER A 125 2.20 -26.25 -1.20
CA SER A 125 1.05 -27.11 -1.48
C SER A 125 0.56 -27.91 -0.28
N ALA A 126 1.47 -28.32 0.61
CA ALA A 126 1.18 -29.27 1.67
C ALA A 126 0.54 -28.63 2.91
N ALA A 127 0.77 -27.33 3.09
CA ALA A 127 0.36 -26.59 4.29
C ALA A 127 -0.75 -25.56 4.02
N LEU A 128 -1.37 -25.58 2.83
CA LEU A 128 -2.53 -24.72 2.55
C LEU A 128 -3.70 -25.08 3.47
N PRO A 129 -4.43 -24.08 3.99
CA PRO A 129 -5.70 -24.32 4.64
C PRO A 129 -6.64 -25.10 3.70
N SER A 130 -7.42 -26.02 4.26
CA SER A 130 -8.35 -26.80 3.45
C SER A 130 -9.45 -25.92 2.83
N GLY A 131 -9.80 -26.21 1.58
CA GLY A 131 -10.90 -25.59 0.87
C GLY A 131 -10.45 -24.81 -0.37
N SER A 132 -11.30 -24.82 -1.40
CA SER A 132 -10.97 -24.21 -2.70
C SER A 132 -10.69 -22.71 -2.61
N SER A 133 -11.37 -21.97 -1.71
CA SER A 133 -11.14 -20.54 -1.53
C SER A 133 -9.74 -20.24 -1.02
N ALA A 134 -9.22 -21.01 -0.06
CA ALA A 134 -7.88 -20.80 0.47
C ALA A 134 -6.81 -21.06 -0.60
N GLU A 135 -6.96 -22.11 -1.40
CA GLU A 135 -6.07 -22.42 -2.51
C GLU A 135 -6.10 -21.31 -3.59
N MET A 136 -7.29 -20.82 -3.94
CA MET A 136 -7.42 -19.70 -4.89
C MET A 136 -6.76 -18.42 -4.37
N LEU A 137 -7.02 -18.04 -3.12
CA LEU A 137 -6.44 -16.81 -2.54
C LEU A 137 -4.91 -16.90 -2.47
N ALA A 138 -4.34 -18.04 -2.10
CA ALA A 138 -2.90 -18.24 -2.07
C ALA A 138 -2.26 -18.13 -3.47
N VAL A 139 -2.89 -18.75 -4.47
CA VAL A 139 -2.40 -18.70 -5.86
C VAL A 139 -2.51 -17.30 -6.44
N TYR A 140 -3.68 -16.66 -6.34
CA TYR A 140 -3.88 -15.34 -6.91
C TYR A 140 -3.16 -14.25 -6.13
N SER A 141 -2.86 -14.44 -4.85
CA SER A 141 -1.91 -13.58 -4.13
C SER A 141 -0.57 -13.48 -4.85
N ILE A 142 -0.02 -14.59 -5.37
CA ILE A 142 1.23 -14.60 -6.14
C ILE A 142 1.00 -13.99 -7.52
N VAL A 143 -0.01 -14.46 -8.25
CA VAL A 143 -0.26 -14.06 -9.66
C VAL A 143 -0.55 -12.55 -9.76
N ASP A 144 -1.43 -12.04 -8.91
CA ASP A 144 -1.84 -10.64 -8.92
C ASP A 144 -0.69 -9.74 -8.43
N THR A 145 0.09 -10.19 -7.43
CA THR A 145 1.30 -9.47 -6.97
C THR A 145 2.32 -9.34 -8.10
N ILE A 146 2.58 -10.39 -8.88
CA ILE A 146 3.54 -10.30 -9.99
C ILE A 146 3.01 -9.35 -11.07
N THR A 147 1.80 -9.60 -11.56
CA THR A 147 1.24 -8.87 -12.71
C THR A 147 0.99 -7.40 -12.42
N VAL A 148 0.62 -7.02 -11.18
CA VAL A 148 0.42 -5.60 -10.83
C VAL A 148 1.73 -4.81 -10.80
N ASN A 149 2.83 -5.45 -10.39
CA ASN A 149 4.13 -4.79 -10.22
C ASN A 149 4.98 -4.83 -11.50
N PHE A 150 4.73 -5.79 -12.38
CA PHE A 150 5.48 -6.02 -13.61
C PHE A 150 4.53 -6.05 -14.82
N PRO A 151 4.11 -4.88 -15.35
CA PRO A 151 3.09 -4.79 -16.42
C PRO A 151 3.46 -5.50 -17.73
N GLN A 152 4.74 -5.83 -17.93
CA GLN A 152 5.20 -6.64 -19.05
C GLN A 152 4.87 -8.14 -18.90
N ILE A 153 4.49 -8.59 -17.71
CA ILE A 153 4.15 -9.98 -17.39
C ILE A 153 2.63 -10.09 -17.36
N ALA A 154 2.07 -10.81 -18.34
CA ALA A 154 0.62 -10.96 -18.49
C ALA A 154 0.08 -12.24 -17.81
N ARG A 155 0.97 -13.20 -17.54
CA ARG A 155 0.61 -14.52 -17.02
C ARG A 155 1.75 -15.14 -16.22
N VAL A 156 1.38 -16.03 -15.30
CA VAL A 156 2.30 -16.67 -14.35
C VAL A 156 2.12 -18.18 -14.37
N LYS A 157 3.20 -18.91 -14.59
CA LYS A 157 3.29 -20.36 -14.43
C LYS A 157 3.81 -20.67 -13.03
N LEU A 158 3.02 -21.39 -12.25
CA LEU A 158 3.45 -21.90 -10.94
C LEU A 158 3.89 -23.35 -11.07
N THR A 159 5.01 -23.69 -10.43
CA THR A 159 5.51 -25.07 -10.30
C THR A 159 5.83 -25.38 -8.84
N ILE A 160 5.84 -26.66 -8.49
CA ILE A 160 6.20 -27.12 -7.14
C ILE A 160 7.34 -28.13 -7.26
N GLU A 161 8.50 -27.79 -6.72
CA GLU A 161 9.74 -28.58 -6.81
C GLU A 161 10.08 -29.00 -8.25
N GLY A 162 9.89 -28.07 -9.20
CA GLY A 162 10.12 -28.27 -10.63
C GLY A 162 9.02 -29.06 -11.36
N ASN A 163 7.95 -29.49 -10.68
CA ASN A 163 6.82 -30.14 -11.33
C ASN A 163 5.93 -29.12 -12.03
N ASP A 164 5.92 -29.16 -13.36
CA ASP A 164 5.13 -28.29 -14.23
C ASP A 164 3.67 -28.73 -14.38
N LYS A 165 3.28 -29.88 -13.84
CA LYS A 165 1.89 -30.37 -13.80
C LYS A 165 1.40 -30.49 -12.37
N ALA A 166 1.78 -29.52 -11.55
CA ALA A 166 1.38 -29.50 -10.16
C ALA A 166 -0.13 -29.31 -10.05
N LEU A 167 -0.74 -30.08 -9.15
CA LEU A 167 -2.15 -29.99 -8.79
C LEU A 167 -2.22 -29.72 -7.30
N LEU A 168 -3.02 -28.71 -6.93
CA LEU A 168 -3.53 -28.57 -5.58
C LEU A 168 -4.75 -29.48 -5.41
N GLN A 169 -5.42 -29.43 -4.26
CA GLN A 169 -6.56 -30.31 -4.00
C GLN A 169 -7.76 -29.97 -4.91
N HIS A 170 -7.99 -28.68 -5.19
CA HIS A 170 -9.12 -28.20 -6.00
C HIS A 170 -8.69 -27.35 -7.20
N LEU A 171 -7.41 -27.02 -7.33
CA LEU A 171 -6.91 -26.11 -8.36
C LEU A 171 -5.79 -26.75 -9.19
N ASP A 172 -5.93 -26.67 -10.51
CA ASP A 172 -4.94 -27.14 -11.48
C ASP A 172 -3.94 -26.02 -11.80
N LEU A 173 -2.64 -26.29 -11.60
CA LEU A 173 -1.56 -25.34 -11.91
C LEU A 173 -0.82 -25.72 -13.20
N SER A 174 -1.32 -26.67 -14.00
CA SER A 174 -0.68 -27.19 -15.21
C SER A 174 -0.58 -26.16 -16.33
N ASP A 175 -1.47 -25.18 -16.37
CA ASP A 175 -1.43 -24.08 -17.34
C ASP A 175 -1.00 -22.75 -16.66
N PRO A 176 -0.38 -21.82 -17.40
CA PRO A 176 -0.15 -20.47 -16.90
C PRO A 176 -1.46 -19.75 -16.55
N LEU A 177 -1.44 -19.03 -15.44
CA LEU A 177 -2.57 -18.30 -14.88
C LEU A 177 -2.48 -16.82 -15.25
N VAL A 178 -3.61 -16.22 -15.61
CA VAL A 178 -3.77 -14.77 -15.80
C VAL A 178 -4.29 -14.16 -14.50
N PRO A 179 -4.05 -12.86 -14.21
CA PRO A 179 -4.55 -12.25 -12.98
C PRO A 179 -6.07 -12.26 -12.88
N ASP A 180 -6.58 -12.36 -11.64
CA ASP A 180 -8.01 -12.31 -11.32
C ASP A 180 -8.30 -11.32 -10.20
N TYR A 181 -8.30 -10.04 -10.57
CA TYR A 181 -8.62 -8.94 -9.65
C TYR A 181 -10.08 -8.93 -9.16
N THR A 182 -10.94 -9.88 -9.58
CA THR A 182 -12.30 -10.01 -9.02
C THR A 182 -12.30 -10.59 -7.60
N LEU A 183 -11.18 -11.21 -7.19
CA LEU A 183 -10.95 -11.70 -5.82
C LEU A 183 -10.58 -10.58 -4.85
N GLU A 184 -10.28 -9.38 -5.35
CA GLU A 184 -9.95 -8.24 -4.50
C GLU A 184 -11.18 -7.74 -3.72
N GLN A 185 -10.95 -7.26 -2.50
CA GLN A 185 -11.93 -6.45 -1.81
C GLN A 185 -12.23 -5.17 -2.61
N PRO A 186 -13.52 -4.77 -2.74
CA PRO A 186 -13.86 -3.50 -3.36
C PRO A 186 -13.08 -2.39 -2.67
N LEU A 187 -12.49 -1.47 -3.44
CA LEU A 187 -11.85 -0.28 -2.91
C LEU A 187 -12.83 0.39 -1.94
N GLN A 188 -12.54 0.31 -0.64
CA GLN A 188 -13.33 1.01 0.36
C GLN A 188 -13.12 2.50 0.08
N ALA A 189 -14.13 3.17 -0.48
CA ALA A 189 -14.14 4.61 -0.56
C ALA A 189 -14.25 5.14 0.88
N ASP A 190 -13.13 5.60 1.45
CA ASP A 190 -12.99 6.35 2.70
C ASP A 190 -14.30 6.51 3.51
N SER A 191 -14.68 5.46 4.24
CA SER A 191 -15.86 5.49 5.12
C SER A 191 -15.67 6.40 6.35
N ASP A 192 -14.51 7.04 6.49
CA ASP A 192 -14.19 7.99 7.55
C ASP A 192 -14.59 9.44 7.22
N SER A 193 -15.17 9.70 6.04
CA SER A 193 -15.54 11.07 5.61
C SER A 193 -17.03 11.43 5.70
N VAL A 194 -17.90 10.52 6.17
CA VAL A 194 -19.32 10.83 6.39
C VAL A 194 -19.56 11.17 7.86
N PRO A 195 -19.67 12.47 8.24
CA PRO A 195 -20.08 12.81 9.60
C PRO A 195 -21.50 12.26 9.85
N PRO A 196 -21.79 11.72 11.05
CA PRO A 196 -23.11 11.22 11.37
C PRO A 196 -24.15 12.33 11.24
N PRO A 197 -25.39 12.04 10.79
CA PRO A 197 -26.43 13.04 10.70
C PRO A 197 -26.69 13.64 12.09
N SER A 198 -26.46 14.95 12.20
CA SER A 198 -26.77 15.77 13.37
C SER A 198 -28.23 15.53 13.79
N LYS A 199 -28.44 14.96 14.99
CA LYS A 199 -29.76 14.90 15.62
C LYS A 199 -30.24 16.33 15.85
N LYS A 200 -31.15 16.82 14.99
CA LYS A 200 -31.97 17.99 15.31
C LYS A 200 -32.94 17.59 16.42
N ASN A 201 -32.68 18.10 17.63
CA ASN A 201 -33.66 18.15 18.71
C ASN A 201 -34.91 18.89 18.22
N LYS A 202 -36.05 18.21 18.23
CA LYS A 202 -37.37 18.84 18.19
C LYS A 202 -38.31 18.06 19.12
N LEU A 203 -38.11 18.22 20.41
CA LEU A 203 -39.19 18.14 21.38
C LEU A 203 -39.35 19.54 21.96
N ASP A 204 -40.24 20.32 21.34
CA ASP A 204 -41.03 21.24 22.13
C ASP A 204 -42.39 21.44 21.47
N ASN A 205 -43.35 21.77 22.33
CA ASN A 205 -44.72 22.14 22.05
C ASN A 205 -45.77 21.01 21.90
N GLN A 206 -46.18 20.49 23.06
CA GLN A 206 -47.55 20.02 23.30
C GLN A 206 -48.31 21.21 23.90
N ASP A 207 -49.05 21.92 23.07
CA ASP A 207 -50.13 22.80 23.53
C ASP A 207 -51.31 22.64 22.56
N LYS A 208 -52.44 22.25 23.16
CA LYS A 208 -53.82 22.19 22.66
C LYS A 208 -54.37 20.83 22.20
#